data_AF-K9V8P0-F1
#
_entry.id   AF-K9V8P0-F1
#
_cell.length_a   1.000
_cell.length_b   1.000
_cell.length_c   1.000
_cell.angle_alpha   90.00
_cell.angle_beta   90.00
_cell.angle_gamma   90.00
#
_symmetry.space_group_name_H-M   'P 1'
#
loop_
_entity.id
_entity.type
_entity.pdbx_description
1 polymer ?
#
loop_
_entity_poly.entity_id
_entity_poly.type
_entity_poly.pdbx_seq_one_letter_code
_entity_poly.pdbx_strand_id
1 'polypeptide(L)'
;MTMTDDLQKLLDVLPQDLRQALENHPQRDSLVEVVLDLGRRPEARFPGSAEYLSEQPITQQQIDECVSRVGIFGGDNRAGIEQTLHRISAIRNRTGKIIGLTCRVGRAIFGTIGMIRDLVETGKSILMLGRPGVGKTTALREIARVLADELNKRVVIIDTSNEIAGDGDVPHPAIGKARRMQVSRPEEQHQVMIEAVENHMPEVIVIDEIGTELEALAARTIAERGVQLVGTAHGNQIENLIKNPTLSDLVGGIQAVTLGDDEARRRGSQKTVLERKALPTFEIAVEMHERQRWVVHESVADTVDMLLRGRQPSPQTRTVDENGKVAIARHLTAVNGGNAGSGSMVSMTNVEEAFAPPRPSNGWRTSGKMVPLQPVGARLNGHGNGTSGRSEFDRLLDESWGLDDFELELNPRQAGPNGEDLPLHVYPYGVSRSQLEQVISVLNLPIALTKELDNADSILALRSHVKNHAKLRQLAKSRHLPLHMIKSSTIPQITRGLRRMLNMDDPEFGDERELQLMLHNGTDDEVDALEEARLAVEQIVIPKGQPVELLPRSAQVRKMQHELVEHYRLKSDSFGEEPNRRLRIYPA
;
A
#
# COMPACT_ATOMS: atom_id res chain seq x y z
N MET A 1 -26.09 20.11 -10.32
CA MET A 1 -25.85 18.69 -10.63
C MET A 1 -27.21 18.03 -10.77
N THR A 2 -27.52 17.48 -11.93
CA THR A 2 -28.71 16.64 -12.13
C THR A 2 -28.39 15.24 -11.60
N MET A 3 -29.28 14.66 -10.79
CA MET A 3 -29.19 13.26 -10.36
C MET A 3 -30.29 12.49 -11.09
N THR A 4 -29.93 11.43 -11.81
CA THR A 4 -30.91 10.40 -12.20
C THR A 4 -31.29 9.64 -10.95
N ASP A 5 -32.58 9.67 -10.60
CA ASP A 5 -33.10 8.97 -9.43
C ASP A 5 -33.68 7.60 -9.85
N ASP A 6 -32.86 6.57 -9.69
CA ASP A 6 -33.21 5.16 -9.86
C ASP A 6 -33.42 4.46 -8.51
N LEU A 7 -33.42 5.20 -7.39
CA LEU A 7 -33.49 4.67 -6.02
C LEU A 7 -34.67 3.72 -5.81
N GLN A 8 -35.81 4.00 -6.47
CA GLN A 8 -36.98 3.14 -6.36
C GLN A 8 -36.68 1.69 -6.76
N LYS A 9 -35.84 1.45 -7.77
CA LYS A 9 -35.45 0.09 -8.18
C LYS A 9 -34.72 -0.66 -7.05
N LEU A 10 -33.89 0.03 -6.26
CA LEU A 10 -33.26 -0.56 -5.08
C LEU A 10 -34.27 -0.84 -3.97
N LEU A 11 -35.16 0.12 -3.70
CA LEU A 11 -36.20 -0.04 -2.69
C LEU A 11 -37.13 -1.22 -3.03
N ASP A 12 -37.33 -1.47 -4.33
CA ASP A 12 -38.11 -2.58 -4.86
C ASP A 12 -37.50 -3.97 -4.57
N VAL A 13 -36.20 -4.03 -4.27
CA VAL A 13 -35.54 -5.24 -3.79
C VAL A 13 -35.86 -5.51 -2.32
N LEU A 14 -35.98 -4.47 -1.50
CA LEU A 14 -36.12 -4.60 -0.05
C LEU A 14 -37.49 -5.15 0.38
N PRO A 15 -37.58 -5.82 1.55
CA PRO A 15 -38.84 -6.31 2.12
C PRO A 15 -39.83 -5.15 2.31
N GLN A 16 -41.13 -5.45 2.24
CA GLN A 16 -42.18 -4.44 2.15
C GLN A 16 -42.17 -3.46 3.35
N ASP A 17 -41.94 -3.96 4.56
CA ASP A 17 -41.85 -3.17 5.78
C ASP A 17 -40.68 -2.17 5.74
N LEU A 18 -39.50 -2.62 5.31
CA LEU A 18 -38.31 -1.76 5.22
C LEU A 18 -38.42 -0.75 4.08
N ARG A 19 -39.01 -1.17 2.95
CA ARG A 19 -39.32 -0.29 1.82
C ARG A 19 -40.21 0.86 2.27
N GLN A 20 -41.32 0.58 2.93
CA GLN A 20 -42.25 1.60 3.39
C GLN A 20 -41.60 2.56 4.39
N ALA A 21 -40.74 2.07 5.28
CA ALA A 21 -39.99 2.92 6.20
C ALA A 21 -39.07 3.91 5.45
N LEU A 22 -38.37 3.43 4.41
CA LEU A 22 -37.48 4.26 3.60
C LEU A 22 -38.21 5.20 2.65
N GLU A 23 -39.33 4.79 2.06
CA GLU A 23 -40.15 5.62 1.18
C GLU A 23 -40.72 6.84 1.91
N ASN A 24 -41.05 6.69 3.19
CA ASN A 24 -41.55 7.76 4.05
C ASN A 24 -40.44 8.53 4.80
N HIS A 25 -39.16 8.17 4.60
CA HIS A 25 -38.06 8.77 5.35
C HIS A 25 -37.76 10.19 4.84
N PRO A 26 -37.62 11.21 5.71
CA PRO A 26 -37.37 12.59 5.30
C PRO A 26 -36.04 12.77 4.55
N GLN A 27 -35.07 11.88 4.79
CA GLN A 27 -33.74 11.92 4.18
C GLN A 27 -33.54 10.88 3.06
N ARG A 28 -34.61 10.31 2.50
CA ARG A 28 -34.59 9.28 1.44
C ARG A 28 -33.57 9.59 0.33
N ASP A 29 -33.58 10.82 -0.20
CA ASP A 29 -32.73 11.21 -1.34
C ASP A 29 -31.24 11.20 -1.00
N SER A 30 -30.89 11.26 0.29
CA SER A 30 -29.52 11.20 0.79
C SER A 30 -29.07 9.81 1.25
N LEU A 31 -29.92 8.79 1.14
CA LEU A 31 -29.61 7.42 1.57
C LEU A 31 -28.31 6.91 0.92
N VAL A 32 -27.37 6.43 1.74
CA VAL A 32 -26.07 5.94 1.26
C VAL A 32 -26.12 4.42 1.07
N GLU A 33 -26.59 3.70 2.08
CA GLU A 33 -26.72 2.25 2.03
C GLU A 33 -27.73 1.72 3.05
N VAL A 34 -28.20 0.50 2.82
CA VAL A 34 -29.06 -0.26 3.73
C VAL A 34 -28.34 -1.57 4.08
N VAL A 35 -28.21 -1.86 5.36
CA VAL A 35 -27.53 -3.04 5.90
C VAL A 35 -28.56 -3.98 6.51
N LEU A 36 -28.55 -5.23 6.05
CA LEU A 36 -29.42 -6.30 6.49
C LEU A 36 -28.56 -7.48 6.97
N ASP A 37 -28.54 -7.75 8.27
CA ASP A 37 -27.79 -8.87 8.84
C ASP A 37 -28.73 -9.79 9.62
N LEU A 38 -28.64 -11.11 9.38
CA LEU A 38 -29.46 -12.10 10.07
C LEU A 38 -29.37 -11.95 11.60
N GLY A 39 -30.53 -11.79 12.25
CA GLY A 39 -30.61 -11.62 13.70
C GLY A 39 -30.23 -10.23 14.22
N ARG A 40 -29.98 -9.26 13.35
CA ARG A 40 -29.75 -7.85 13.70
C ARG A 40 -30.86 -6.96 13.15
N ARG A 41 -31.00 -5.77 13.75
CA ARG A 41 -31.95 -4.76 13.27
C ARG A 41 -31.47 -4.19 11.93
N PRO A 42 -32.37 -3.97 10.95
CA PRO A 42 -32.00 -3.36 9.68
C PRO A 42 -31.59 -1.91 9.88
N GLU A 43 -30.49 -1.51 9.26
CA GLU A 43 -29.89 -0.18 9.43
C GLU A 43 -29.85 0.54 8.08
N ALA A 44 -30.33 1.77 8.05
CA ALA A 44 -30.14 2.70 6.94
C ALA A 44 -29.06 3.72 7.31
N ARG A 45 -28.13 3.96 6.40
CA ARG A 45 -27.03 4.91 6.59
C ARG A 45 -27.21 6.13 5.71
N PHE A 46 -26.99 7.29 6.30
CA PHE A 46 -27.03 8.60 5.68
C PHE A 46 -25.68 9.30 5.86
N PRO A 47 -25.43 10.45 5.21
CA PRO A 47 -24.22 11.22 5.44
C PRO A 47 -24.14 11.68 6.91
N GLY A 48 -23.31 11.01 7.71
CA GLY A 48 -23.05 11.37 9.10
C GLY A 48 -23.98 10.74 10.16
N SER A 49 -24.97 9.93 9.77
CA SER A 49 -25.85 9.22 10.70
C SER A 49 -26.22 7.82 10.21
N ALA A 50 -26.65 6.97 11.13
CA ALA A 50 -27.22 5.66 10.86
C ALA A 50 -28.46 5.47 11.73
N GLU A 51 -29.52 4.91 11.16
CA GLU A 51 -30.82 4.77 11.80
C GLU A 51 -31.37 3.36 11.58
N TYR A 52 -31.99 2.79 12.61
CA TYR A 52 -32.64 1.49 12.47
C TYR A 52 -34.02 1.66 11.85
N LEU A 53 -34.28 0.91 10.77
CA LEU A 53 -35.57 0.92 10.05
C LEU A 53 -36.67 0.17 10.79
N SER A 54 -36.29 -0.75 11.68
CA SER A 54 -37.22 -1.56 12.48
C SER A 54 -36.60 -1.93 13.83
N GLU A 55 -37.46 -2.17 14.83
CA GLU A 55 -37.07 -2.80 16.10
C GLU A 55 -36.91 -4.32 15.96
N GLN A 56 -37.58 -4.92 14.96
CA GLN A 56 -37.53 -6.36 14.73
C GLN A 56 -36.22 -6.76 14.02
N PRO A 57 -35.51 -7.79 14.50
CA PRO A 57 -34.35 -8.32 13.81
C PRO A 57 -34.69 -8.93 12.44
N ILE A 58 -33.76 -8.81 11.49
CA ILE A 58 -33.88 -9.40 10.15
C ILE A 58 -33.91 -10.91 10.23
N THR A 59 -34.90 -11.46 9.54
CA THR A 59 -35.09 -12.91 9.41
C THR A 59 -34.41 -13.44 8.15
N GLN A 60 -34.12 -14.74 8.13
CA GLN A 60 -33.58 -15.39 6.94
C GLN A 60 -34.53 -15.27 5.73
N GLN A 61 -35.85 -15.33 5.96
CA GLN A 61 -36.85 -15.22 4.90
C GLN A 61 -36.77 -13.87 4.19
N GLN A 62 -36.55 -12.78 4.93
CA GLN A 62 -36.37 -11.44 4.34
C GLN A 62 -35.09 -11.33 3.50
N ILE A 63 -34.00 -11.97 3.94
CA ILE A 63 -32.76 -12.02 3.15
C ILE A 63 -32.98 -12.82 1.87
N ASP A 64 -33.59 -14.00 1.96
CA ASP A 64 -33.86 -14.87 0.82
C ASP A 64 -34.80 -14.18 -0.19
N GLU A 65 -35.79 -13.42 0.30
CA GLU A 65 -36.67 -12.59 -0.53
C GLU A 65 -35.87 -11.52 -1.29
N CYS A 66 -34.97 -10.79 -0.63
CA CYS A 66 -34.10 -9.82 -1.29
C CYS A 66 -33.26 -10.50 -2.39
N VAL A 67 -32.58 -11.59 -2.05
CA VAL A 67 -31.72 -12.34 -2.98
C VAL A 67 -32.50 -12.77 -4.22
N SER A 68 -33.74 -13.25 -4.05
CA SER A 68 -34.58 -13.69 -5.17
C SER A 68 -34.93 -12.57 -6.15
N ARG A 69 -35.01 -11.31 -5.67
CA ARG A 69 -35.35 -10.13 -6.48
C ARG A 69 -34.13 -9.52 -7.16
N VAL A 70 -32.95 -9.64 -6.55
CA VAL A 70 -31.69 -9.17 -7.14
C VAL A 70 -31.23 -10.08 -8.28
N GLY A 71 -31.31 -11.39 -8.08
CA GLY A 71 -30.80 -12.39 -9.02
C GLY A 71 -29.49 -13.02 -8.57
N ILE A 72 -28.57 -13.24 -9.51
CA ILE A 72 -27.35 -14.02 -9.30
C ILE A 72 -26.24 -13.13 -8.76
N PHE A 73 -25.60 -13.56 -7.67
CA PHE A 73 -24.38 -12.95 -7.16
C PHE A 73 -23.16 -13.52 -7.89
N GLY A 74 -22.27 -12.64 -8.33
CA GLY A 74 -21.01 -12.98 -8.97
C GLY A 74 -20.01 -13.66 -8.02
N GLY A 75 -18.85 -14.04 -8.58
CA GLY A 75 -17.77 -14.70 -7.83
C GLY A 75 -17.15 -13.84 -6.72
N ASP A 76 -17.35 -12.53 -6.77
CA ASP A 76 -16.89 -11.55 -5.78
C ASP A 76 -17.93 -11.26 -4.67
N ASN A 77 -19.02 -12.04 -4.63
CA ASN A 77 -20.18 -11.84 -3.74
C ASN A 77 -20.92 -10.51 -3.96
N ARG A 78 -20.81 -9.91 -5.15
CA ARG A 78 -21.57 -8.73 -5.52
C ARG A 78 -22.64 -9.07 -6.55
N ALA A 79 -23.70 -8.30 -6.50
CA ALA A 79 -24.70 -8.20 -7.53
C ALA A 79 -25.09 -6.73 -7.65
N GLY A 80 -25.64 -6.33 -8.78
CA GLY A 80 -26.30 -5.05 -8.89
C GLY A 80 -27.59 -5.18 -9.66
N ILE A 81 -28.26 -4.04 -9.83
CA ILE A 81 -29.55 -4.00 -10.51
C ILE A 81 -29.31 -3.44 -11.91
N GLU A 82 -29.76 -4.17 -12.93
CA GLU A 82 -29.59 -3.77 -14.33
C GLU A 82 -30.01 -2.31 -14.59
N GLN A 83 -29.20 -1.62 -15.40
CA GLN A 83 -29.38 -0.20 -15.74
C GLN A 83 -29.35 0.74 -14.53
N THR A 84 -28.86 0.31 -13.37
CA THR A 84 -28.62 1.16 -12.19
C THR A 84 -27.14 1.15 -11.82
N LEU A 85 -26.75 2.02 -10.89
CA LEU A 85 -25.43 1.97 -10.26
C LEU A 85 -25.48 1.36 -8.85
N HIS A 86 -26.64 0.85 -8.44
CA HIS A 86 -26.81 0.27 -7.12
C HIS A 86 -26.08 -1.06 -7.01
N ARG A 87 -25.46 -1.29 -5.85
CA ARG A 87 -24.62 -2.46 -5.59
C ARG A 87 -25.06 -3.17 -4.33
N ILE A 88 -25.16 -4.49 -4.40
CA ILE A 88 -25.66 -5.35 -3.34
C ILE A 88 -24.56 -6.38 -3.06
N SER A 89 -23.93 -6.24 -1.89
CA SER A 89 -22.87 -7.15 -1.46
C SER A 89 -23.42 -8.19 -0.49
N ALA A 90 -23.20 -9.47 -0.77
CA ALA A 90 -23.62 -10.55 0.10
C ALA A 90 -22.54 -10.95 1.11
N ILE A 91 -22.96 -11.22 2.34
CA ILE A 91 -22.16 -11.88 3.37
C ILE A 91 -22.62 -13.34 3.45
N ARG A 92 -21.67 -14.27 3.29
CA ARG A 92 -21.96 -15.71 3.35
C ARG A 92 -21.38 -16.36 4.60
N ASN A 93 -22.09 -17.35 5.12
CA ASN A 93 -21.56 -18.21 6.18
C ASN A 93 -20.60 -19.27 5.60
N ARG A 94 -20.03 -20.12 6.47
CA ARG A 94 -19.10 -21.20 6.08
C ARG A 94 -19.69 -22.23 5.11
N THR A 95 -21.01 -22.36 5.06
CA THR A 95 -21.70 -23.28 4.13
C THR A 95 -22.07 -22.60 2.81
N GLY A 96 -21.65 -21.35 2.58
CA GLY A 96 -21.96 -20.57 1.38
C GLY A 96 -23.35 -19.93 1.37
N LYS A 97 -24.13 -20.04 2.45
CA LYS A 97 -25.46 -19.44 2.54
C LYS A 97 -25.34 -17.94 2.81
N ILE A 98 -26.12 -17.13 2.09
CA ILE A 98 -26.19 -15.67 2.32
C ILE A 98 -26.91 -15.42 3.65
N ILE A 99 -26.22 -14.70 4.55
CA ILE A 99 -26.69 -14.35 5.90
C ILE A 99 -26.70 -12.84 6.15
N GLY A 100 -26.26 -12.04 5.17
CA GLY A 100 -26.35 -10.58 5.23
C GLY A 100 -26.21 -9.94 3.86
N LEU A 101 -26.72 -8.72 3.72
CA LEU A 101 -26.70 -7.91 2.52
C LEU A 101 -26.33 -6.47 2.87
N THR A 102 -25.45 -5.88 2.07
CA THR A 102 -25.19 -4.43 2.06
C THR A 102 -25.66 -3.86 0.73
N CYS A 103 -26.76 -3.12 0.75
CA CYS A 103 -27.39 -2.51 -0.42
C CYS A 103 -26.95 -1.04 -0.52
N ARG A 104 -25.94 -0.77 -1.34
CA ARG A 104 -25.37 0.57 -1.54
C ARG A 104 -26.08 1.30 -2.68
N VAL A 105 -26.50 2.54 -2.40
CA VAL A 105 -27.14 3.42 -3.38
C VAL A 105 -26.09 4.05 -4.28
N GLY A 106 -25.91 3.52 -5.48
CA GLY A 106 -25.19 4.20 -6.55
C GLY A 106 -26.00 5.37 -7.11
N ARG A 107 -25.30 6.45 -7.48
CA ARG A 107 -25.90 7.62 -8.14
C ARG A 107 -24.99 8.06 -9.29
N ALA A 108 -25.60 8.53 -10.37
CA ALA A 108 -24.88 9.21 -11.44
C ALA A 108 -24.86 10.71 -11.14
N ILE A 109 -23.66 11.29 -11.09
CA ILE A 109 -23.45 12.73 -10.90
C ILE A 109 -22.94 13.28 -12.23
N PHE A 110 -23.60 14.32 -12.72
CA PHE A 110 -23.20 15.07 -13.92
C PHE A 110 -22.72 16.48 -13.56
N GLY A 111 -21.86 17.03 -14.41
CA GLY A 111 -21.26 18.36 -14.30
C GLY A 111 -19.82 18.37 -13.77
N THR A 112 -19.25 17.22 -13.38
CA THR A 112 -17.84 17.12 -12.97
C THR A 112 -16.86 17.39 -14.10
N ILE A 113 -17.25 17.11 -15.35
CA ILE A 113 -16.42 17.37 -16.54
C ILE A 113 -16.05 18.83 -16.74
N GLY A 114 -16.85 19.78 -16.22
CA GLY A 114 -16.64 21.22 -16.45
C GLY A 114 -15.23 21.69 -16.11
N MET A 115 -14.58 21.04 -15.15
CA MET A 115 -13.20 21.29 -14.73
C MET A 115 -12.14 20.97 -15.78
N ILE A 116 -12.41 20.04 -16.70
CA ILE A 116 -11.44 19.53 -17.68
C ILE A 116 -12.02 19.40 -19.09
N ARG A 117 -13.18 20.01 -19.35
CA ARG A 117 -13.90 19.85 -20.63
C ARG A 117 -13.04 20.28 -21.81
N ASP A 118 -12.36 21.41 -21.67
CA ASP A 118 -11.35 21.91 -22.61
C ASP A 118 -10.24 20.89 -22.89
N LEU A 119 -9.78 20.16 -21.87
CA LEU A 119 -8.74 19.13 -22.02
C LEU A 119 -9.27 17.90 -22.75
N VAL A 120 -10.49 17.47 -22.44
CA VAL A 120 -11.14 16.32 -23.08
C VAL A 120 -11.38 16.58 -24.57
N GLU A 121 -11.76 17.80 -24.93
CA GLU A 121 -11.96 18.25 -26.31
C GLU A 121 -10.66 18.26 -27.14
N THR A 122 -9.47 18.30 -26.51
CA THR A 122 -8.19 18.23 -27.24
C THR A 122 -7.94 16.90 -27.96
N GLY A 123 -8.61 15.82 -27.54
CA GLY A 123 -8.39 14.48 -28.06
C GLY A 123 -7.13 13.78 -27.54
N LYS A 124 -6.38 14.41 -26.63
CA LYS A 124 -5.20 13.82 -25.98
C LYS A 124 -5.58 12.75 -24.97
N SER A 125 -4.65 11.82 -24.71
CA SER A 125 -4.84 10.80 -23.68
C SER A 125 -4.74 11.42 -22.27
N ILE A 126 -5.72 11.11 -21.40
CA ILE A 126 -5.87 11.69 -20.06
C ILE A 126 -5.76 10.61 -18.98
N LEU A 127 -4.83 10.79 -18.04
CA LEU A 127 -4.69 9.97 -16.85
C LEU A 127 -5.27 10.67 -15.63
N MET A 128 -6.14 9.99 -14.89
CA MET A 128 -6.71 10.48 -13.64
C MET A 128 -6.07 9.79 -12.43
N LEU A 129 -5.59 10.59 -11.48
CA LEU A 129 -4.93 10.14 -10.25
C LEU A 129 -5.67 10.70 -9.03
N GLY A 130 -5.50 10.06 -7.88
CA GLY A 130 -6.06 10.55 -6.63
C GLY A 130 -6.50 9.43 -5.69
N ARG A 131 -6.76 9.82 -4.44
CA ARG A 131 -7.10 8.89 -3.37
C ARG A 131 -8.39 8.10 -3.66
N PRO A 132 -8.58 6.92 -3.05
CA PRO A 132 -9.85 6.20 -3.10
C PRO A 132 -11.03 7.09 -2.67
N GLY A 133 -12.17 6.97 -3.36
CA GLY A 133 -13.39 7.71 -3.01
C GLY A 133 -13.45 9.20 -3.40
N VAL A 134 -12.39 9.76 -4.01
CA VAL A 134 -12.36 11.17 -4.44
C VAL A 134 -13.29 11.49 -5.63
N GLY A 135 -13.77 10.45 -6.33
CA GLY A 135 -14.71 10.60 -7.46
C GLY A 135 -14.11 10.33 -8.84
N LYS A 136 -12.96 9.66 -8.95
CA LYS A 136 -12.32 9.30 -10.23
C LYS A 136 -13.27 8.61 -11.19
N THR A 137 -13.93 7.55 -10.75
CA THR A 137 -14.89 6.78 -11.56
C THR A 137 -16.11 7.61 -11.97
N THR A 138 -16.53 8.58 -11.14
CA THR A 138 -17.60 9.52 -11.50
C THR A 138 -17.18 10.43 -12.65
N ALA A 139 -15.97 11.00 -12.57
CA ALA A 139 -15.42 11.81 -13.65
C ALA A 139 -15.20 10.97 -14.91
N LEU A 140 -14.65 9.76 -14.78
CA LEU A 140 -14.40 8.82 -15.88
C LEU A 140 -15.69 8.47 -16.64
N ARG A 141 -16.76 8.16 -15.91
CA ARG A 141 -18.10 7.90 -16.47
C ARG A 141 -18.62 9.11 -17.27
N GLU A 142 -18.46 10.30 -16.72
CA GLU A 142 -18.91 11.51 -17.41
C GLU A 142 -18.06 11.84 -18.64
N ILE A 143 -16.74 11.64 -18.58
CA ILE A 143 -15.84 11.78 -19.73
C ILE A 143 -16.30 10.84 -20.86
N ALA A 144 -16.59 9.58 -20.54
CA ALA A 144 -17.08 8.61 -21.51
C ALA A 144 -18.39 9.08 -22.19
N ARG A 145 -19.36 9.56 -21.40
CA ARG A 145 -20.62 10.12 -21.91
C ARG A 145 -20.40 11.31 -22.83
N VAL A 146 -19.58 12.28 -22.42
CA VAL A 146 -19.31 13.49 -23.21
C VAL A 146 -18.62 13.13 -24.53
N LEU A 147 -17.64 12.22 -24.49
CA LEU A 147 -16.95 11.75 -25.69
C LEU A 147 -17.90 11.02 -26.64
N ALA A 148 -18.82 10.20 -26.12
CA ALA A 148 -19.76 9.42 -26.93
C ALA A 148 -20.96 10.23 -27.46
N ASP A 149 -21.59 11.06 -26.63
CA ASP A 149 -22.85 11.74 -26.97
C ASP A 149 -22.62 13.12 -27.60
N GLU A 150 -21.70 13.90 -27.05
CA GLU A 150 -21.49 15.30 -27.46
C GLU A 150 -20.44 15.37 -28.58
N LEU A 151 -19.33 14.64 -28.44
CA LEU A 151 -18.26 14.59 -29.45
C LEU A 151 -18.45 13.47 -30.49
N ASN A 152 -19.48 12.63 -30.34
CA ASN A 152 -19.84 11.54 -31.26
C ASN A 152 -18.68 10.58 -31.59
N LYS A 153 -17.77 10.34 -30.62
CA LYS A 153 -16.67 9.40 -30.77
C LYS A 153 -17.12 7.95 -30.54
N ARG A 154 -16.43 7.01 -31.17
CA ARG A 154 -16.53 5.57 -30.87
C ARG A 154 -15.80 5.27 -29.56
N VAL A 155 -16.54 5.31 -28.45
CA VAL A 155 -16.02 5.06 -27.11
C VAL A 155 -16.29 3.61 -26.69
N VAL A 156 -15.25 2.92 -26.22
CA VAL A 156 -15.34 1.62 -25.56
C VAL A 156 -14.84 1.74 -24.12
N ILE A 157 -15.64 1.28 -23.17
CA ILE A 157 -15.32 1.23 -21.74
C ILE A 157 -14.91 -0.19 -21.40
N ILE A 158 -13.72 -0.36 -20.84
CA ILE A 158 -13.25 -1.61 -20.24
C ILE A 158 -13.59 -1.54 -18.75
N ASP A 159 -14.63 -2.27 -18.35
CA ASP A 159 -15.20 -2.18 -17.00
C ASP A 159 -14.95 -3.48 -16.22
N THR A 160 -13.94 -3.45 -15.36
CA THR A 160 -13.54 -4.62 -14.55
C THR A 160 -14.38 -4.77 -13.29
N SER A 161 -14.78 -3.66 -12.68
CA SER A 161 -15.48 -3.67 -11.38
C SER A 161 -16.97 -3.33 -11.51
N ASN A 162 -17.48 -3.18 -12.73
CA ASN A 162 -18.82 -2.67 -13.05
C ASN A 162 -19.13 -1.31 -12.41
N GLU A 163 -18.10 -0.52 -12.06
CA GLU A 163 -18.29 0.75 -11.38
C GLU A 163 -18.59 1.88 -12.36
N ILE A 164 -18.13 1.81 -13.61
CA ILE A 164 -18.37 2.87 -14.60
C ILE A 164 -19.77 2.73 -15.17
N ALA A 165 -20.08 1.55 -15.70
CA ALA A 165 -21.30 1.31 -16.47
C ALA A 165 -22.38 0.56 -15.68
N GLY A 166 -22.14 0.22 -14.41
CA GLY A 166 -23.09 -0.52 -13.59
C GLY A 166 -23.10 -2.03 -13.90
N ASP A 167 -23.81 -2.76 -13.04
CA ASP A 167 -23.94 -4.21 -13.09
C ASP A 167 -24.99 -4.70 -14.11
N GLY A 168 -24.95 -6.00 -14.40
CA GLY A 168 -25.86 -6.69 -15.31
C GLY A 168 -25.50 -6.51 -16.79
N ASP A 169 -26.29 -7.08 -17.71
CA ASP A 169 -25.93 -7.13 -19.15
C ASP A 169 -26.17 -5.79 -19.87
N VAL A 170 -27.12 -5.00 -19.37
CA VAL A 170 -27.48 -3.69 -19.93
C VAL A 170 -26.81 -2.58 -19.14
N PRO A 171 -25.91 -1.78 -19.75
CA PRO A 171 -25.19 -0.73 -19.04
C PRO A 171 -26.11 0.42 -18.63
N HIS A 172 -25.69 1.14 -17.59
CA HIS A 172 -26.35 2.32 -17.05
C HIS A 172 -26.38 3.47 -18.07
N PRO A 173 -27.52 4.18 -18.26
CA PRO A 173 -27.64 5.26 -19.25
C PRO A 173 -26.65 6.41 -19.11
N ALA A 174 -26.06 6.61 -17.93
CA ALA A 174 -25.09 7.68 -17.67
C ALA A 174 -23.78 7.57 -18.45
N ILE A 175 -23.47 6.45 -19.12
CA ILE A 175 -22.34 6.35 -20.05
C ILE A 175 -22.69 6.85 -21.47
N GLY A 176 -23.94 7.24 -21.72
CA GLY A 176 -24.40 7.68 -23.04
C GLY A 176 -24.39 6.55 -24.06
N LYS A 177 -23.97 6.85 -25.29
CA LYS A 177 -23.78 5.88 -26.38
C LYS A 177 -22.51 5.03 -26.28
N ALA A 178 -21.70 5.21 -25.23
CA ALA A 178 -20.47 4.43 -25.06
C ALA A 178 -20.78 2.93 -24.97
N ARG A 179 -19.93 2.11 -25.58
CA ARG A 179 -20.05 0.65 -25.53
C ARG A 179 -19.27 0.13 -24.33
N ARG A 180 -19.75 -0.93 -23.68
CA ARG A 180 -19.08 -1.58 -22.55
C ARG A 180 -18.55 -2.93 -22.97
N MET A 181 -17.32 -3.24 -22.57
CA MET A 181 -16.77 -4.59 -22.51
C MET A 181 -16.51 -4.91 -21.04
N GLN A 182 -17.19 -5.94 -20.52
CA GLN A 182 -16.98 -6.40 -19.15
C GLN A 182 -15.78 -7.34 -19.10
N VAL A 183 -14.99 -7.21 -18.04
CA VAL A 183 -13.87 -8.10 -17.78
C VAL A 183 -14.33 -9.19 -16.80
N SER A 184 -14.20 -10.45 -17.20
CA SER A 184 -14.62 -11.58 -16.35
C SER A 184 -13.79 -11.70 -15.07
N ARG A 185 -12.49 -11.40 -15.16
CA ARG A 185 -11.55 -11.42 -14.05
C ARG A 185 -10.55 -10.28 -14.15
N PRO A 186 -10.17 -9.61 -13.04
CA PRO A 186 -9.25 -8.48 -13.08
C PRO A 186 -7.95 -8.76 -13.84
N GLU A 187 -7.36 -9.95 -13.68
CA GLU A 187 -6.14 -10.35 -14.37
C GLU A 187 -6.26 -10.40 -15.91
N GLU A 188 -7.47 -10.51 -16.46
CA GLU A 188 -7.75 -10.58 -17.90
C GLU A 188 -7.94 -9.19 -18.53
N GLN A 189 -7.94 -8.11 -17.74
CA GLN A 189 -8.23 -6.75 -18.22
C GLN A 189 -7.38 -6.35 -19.43
N HIS A 190 -6.08 -6.64 -19.40
CA HIS A 190 -5.16 -6.36 -20.51
C HIS A 190 -5.57 -7.05 -21.83
N GLN A 191 -6.13 -8.26 -21.78
CA GLN A 191 -6.58 -8.99 -22.97
C GLN A 191 -7.81 -8.33 -23.56
N VAL A 192 -8.77 -7.96 -22.71
CA VAL A 192 -9.99 -7.24 -23.12
C VAL A 192 -9.65 -5.87 -23.73
N MET A 193 -8.64 -5.19 -23.19
CA MET A 193 -8.13 -3.93 -23.78
C MET A 193 -7.61 -4.12 -25.21
N ILE A 194 -6.87 -5.21 -25.47
CA ILE A 194 -6.34 -5.51 -26.81
C ILE A 194 -7.49 -5.91 -27.75
N GLU A 195 -8.37 -6.79 -27.29
CA GLU A 195 -9.56 -7.25 -28.02
C GLU A 195 -10.43 -6.08 -28.46
N ALA A 196 -10.62 -5.07 -27.59
CA ALA A 196 -11.38 -3.87 -27.90
C ALA A 196 -10.84 -3.15 -29.15
N VAL A 197 -9.53 -3.02 -29.26
CA VAL A 197 -8.90 -2.37 -30.43
C VAL A 197 -9.03 -3.24 -31.68
N GLU A 198 -8.77 -4.54 -31.55
CA GLU A 198 -8.78 -5.48 -32.67
C GLU A 198 -10.17 -5.64 -33.30
N ASN A 199 -11.22 -5.67 -32.48
CA ASN A 199 -12.57 -6.03 -32.92
C ASN A 199 -13.52 -4.85 -33.07
N HIS A 200 -13.25 -3.70 -32.45
CA HIS A 200 -14.23 -2.61 -32.38
C HIS A 200 -13.76 -1.25 -32.92
N MET A 201 -12.51 -1.14 -33.39
CA MET A 201 -11.94 0.09 -33.97
C MET A 201 -12.33 1.38 -33.20
N PRO A 202 -12.10 1.43 -31.88
CA PRO A 202 -12.49 2.56 -31.05
C PRO A 202 -11.63 3.79 -31.37
N GLU A 203 -12.22 4.97 -31.18
CA GLU A 203 -11.48 6.25 -31.15
C GLU A 203 -11.00 6.56 -29.74
N VAL A 204 -11.74 6.09 -28.74
CA VAL A 204 -11.42 6.25 -27.33
C VAL A 204 -11.60 4.92 -26.60
N ILE A 205 -10.63 4.55 -25.78
CA ILE A 205 -10.81 3.52 -24.76
C ILE A 205 -10.77 4.16 -23.37
N VAL A 206 -11.78 3.85 -22.57
CA VAL A 206 -11.92 4.28 -21.18
C VAL A 206 -11.63 3.09 -20.28
N ILE A 207 -10.71 3.24 -19.33
CA ILE A 207 -10.20 2.14 -18.50
C ILE A 207 -10.27 2.54 -17.04
N ASP A 208 -10.92 1.73 -16.20
CA ASP A 208 -10.76 1.90 -14.75
C ASP A 208 -9.52 1.16 -14.26
N GLU A 209 -8.78 1.83 -13.39
CA GLU A 209 -7.77 1.28 -12.50
C GLU A 209 -6.68 0.46 -13.19
N ILE A 210 -5.79 1.13 -13.91
CA ILE A 210 -4.55 0.51 -14.42
C ILE A 210 -3.58 0.28 -13.25
N GLY A 211 -3.27 -0.99 -13.01
CA GLY A 211 -2.47 -1.45 -11.88
C GLY A 211 -1.36 -2.45 -12.23
N THR A 212 -1.45 -3.18 -13.34
CA THR A 212 -0.49 -4.24 -13.69
C THR A 212 0.45 -3.88 -14.84
N GLU A 213 1.58 -4.59 -14.95
CA GLU A 213 2.57 -4.39 -16.02
C GLU A 213 1.96 -4.66 -17.40
N LEU A 214 1.14 -5.71 -17.49
CA LEU A 214 0.47 -6.10 -18.73
C LEU A 214 -0.55 -5.05 -19.17
N GLU A 215 -1.29 -4.45 -18.25
CA GLU A 215 -2.19 -3.33 -18.57
C GLU A 215 -1.44 -2.09 -19.02
N ALA A 216 -0.33 -1.75 -18.37
CA ALA A 216 0.50 -0.61 -18.78
C ALA A 216 1.10 -0.82 -20.18
N LEU A 217 1.57 -2.04 -20.48
CA LEU A 217 2.05 -2.43 -21.80
C LEU A 217 0.93 -2.38 -22.85
N ALA A 218 -0.26 -2.89 -22.53
CA ALA A 218 -1.41 -2.83 -23.41
C ALA A 218 -1.82 -1.37 -23.69
N ALA A 219 -1.89 -0.52 -22.67
CA ALA A 219 -2.17 0.90 -22.81
C ALA A 219 -1.17 1.58 -23.75
N ARG A 220 0.15 1.34 -23.57
CA ARG A 220 1.17 1.88 -24.49
C ARG A 220 0.93 1.44 -25.92
N THR A 221 0.72 0.15 -26.15
CA THR A 221 0.50 -0.42 -27.49
C THR A 221 -0.76 0.16 -28.16
N ILE A 222 -1.81 0.42 -27.38
CA ILE A 222 -3.06 1.01 -27.85
C ILE A 222 -2.85 2.49 -28.22
N ALA A 223 -2.13 3.24 -27.38
CA ALA A 223 -1.80 4.65 -27.66
C ALA A 223 -0.92 4.80 -28.91
N GLU A 224 0.04 3.89 -29.13
CA GLU A 224 0.88 3.86 -30.34
C GLU A 224 0.07 3.62 -31.63
N ARG A 225 -1.11 2.99 -31.52
CA ARG A 225 -2.06 2.83 -32.63
C ARG A 225 -2.93 4.07 -32.86
N GLY A 226 -2.74 5.14 -32.08
CA GLY A 226 -3.45 6.42 -32.22
C GLY A 226 -4.84 6.45 -31.56
N VAL A 227 -5.15 5.49 -30.69
CA VAL A 227 -6.41 5.49 -29.93
C VAL A 227 -6.25 6.37 -28.69
N GLN A 228 -7.21 7.27 -28.46
CA GLN A 228 -7.22 8.11 -27.25
C GLN A 228 -7.50 7.24 -26.02
N LEU A 229 -6.71 7.39 -24.97
CA LEU A 229 -6.93 6.70 -23.69
C LEU A 229 -7.43 7.66 -22.63
N VAL A 230 -8.46 7.24 -21.88
CA VAL A 230 -8.87 7.91 -20.65
C VAL A 230 -8.85 6.87 -19.54
N GLY A 231 -7.93 7.02 -18.59
CA GLY A 231 -7.68 5.99 -17.59
C GLY A 231 -7.60 6.53 -16.17
N THR A 232 -7.82 5.68 -15.18
CA THR A 232 -7.36 5.91 -13.81
C THR A 232 -6.18 4.97 -13.52
N ALA A 233 -5.30 5.32 -12.58
CA ALA A 233 -4.22 4.43 -12.14
C ALA A 233 -4.03 4.48 -10.62
N HIS A 234 -3.36 3.46 -10.09
CA HIS A 234 -2.93 3.43 -8.70
C HIS A 234 -1.85 4.47 -8.42
N GLY A 235 -2.23 5.54 -7.71
CA GLY A 235 -1.35 6.62 -7.32
C GLY A 235 -2.14 7.87 -6.97
N ASN A 236 -1.62 8.65 -6.01
CA ASN A 236 -2.22 9.93 -5.66
C ASN A 236 -1.69 11.06 -6.54
N GLN A 237 -0.40 10.97 -6.90
CA GLN A 237 0.34 11.98 -7.66
C GLN A 237 1.24 11.33 -8.71
N ILE A 238 1.63 12.12 -9.71
CA ILE A 238 2.51 11.69 -10.80
C ILE A 238 3.87 11.21 -10.30
N GLU A 239 4.35 11.78 -9.19
CA GLU A 239 5.60 11.35 -8.54
C GLU A 239 5.54 9.89 -8.07
N ASN A 240 4.36 9.39 -7.67
CA ASN A 240 4.20 7.99 -7.31
C ASN A 240 4.39 7.08 -8.53
N LEU A 241 3.92 7.50 -9.71
CA LEU A 241 4.08 6.74 -10.94
C LEU A 241 5.53 6.69 -11.42
N ILE A 242 6.28 7.79 -11.27
CA ILE A 242 7.70 7.86 -11.64
C ILE A 242 8.53 6.85 -10.83
N LYS A 243 8.19 6.66 -9.54
CA LYS A 243 8.89 5.72 -8.64
C LYS A 243 8.43 4.26 -8.82
N ASN A 244 7.23 4.05 -9.38
CA ASN A 244 6.67 2.72 -9.57
C ASN A 244 7.19 2.11 -10.89
N PRO A 245 8.03 1.05 -10.86
CA PRO A 245 8.61 0.48 -12.07
C PRO A 245 7.53 -0.02 -13.05
N THR A 246 6.44 -0.59 -12.53
CA THR A 246 5.33 -1.15 -13.30
C THR A 246 4.52 -0.07 -14.02
N LEU A 247 4.17 1.01 -13.32
CA LEU A 247 3.29 2.05 -13.85
C LEU A 247 4.06 3.22 -14.49
N SER A 248 5.39 3.27 -14.35
CA SER A 248 6.22 4.33 -14.92
C SER A 248 6.08 4.43 -16.44
N ASP A 249 5.76 3.33 -17.11
CA ASP A 249 5.51 3.28 -18.55
C ASP A 249 4.33 4.15 -18.98
N LEU A 250 3.33 4.37 -18.11
CA LEU A 250 2.21 5.27 -18.38
C LEU A 250 2.65 6.73 -18.54
N VAL A 251 3.75 7.11 -17.88
CA VAL A 251 4.31 8.47 -17.88
C VAL A 251 5.61 8.58 -18.69
N GLY A 252 5.88 7.59 -19.56
CA GLY A 252 6.98 7.59 -20.53
C GLY A 252 8.15 6.67 -20.18
N GLY A 253 8.03 5.91 -19.08
CA GLY A 253 9.02 4.95 -18.58
C GLY A 253 10.30 5.63 -18.09
N ILE A 254 10.89 5.17 -16.98
CA ILE A 254 12.12 5.79 -16.45
C ILE A 254 13.32 4.88 -16.66
N GLN A 255 14.44 5.42 -17.15
CA GLN A 255 15.70 4.70 -17.32
C GLN A 255 16.91 5.51 -16.85
N ALA A 256 17.95 4.81 -16.42
CA ALA A 256 19.24 5.42 -16.14
C ALA A 256 20.06 5.53 -17.44
N VAL A 257 20.49 6.75 -17.78
CA VAL A 257 21.33 7.04 -18.95
C VAL A 257 22.68 7.56 -18.48
N THR A 258 23.76 7.08 -19.09
CA THR A 258 25.12 7.60 -18.84
C THR A 258 25.44 8.70 -19.84
N LEU A 259 25.58 9.93 -19.34
CA LEU A 259 26.01 11.09 -20.08
C LEU A 259 27.53 11.06 -20.32
N GLY A 260 27.95 11.58 -21.47
CA GLY A 260 29.36 11.87 -21.73
C GLY A 260 29.88 12.98 -20.82
N ASP A 261 31.20 13.04 -20.63
CA ASP A 261 31.87 13.94 -19.67
C ASP A 261 31.56 15.43 -19.92
N ASP A 262 31.45 15.82 -21.18
CA ASP A 262 31.11 17.20 -21.57
C ASP A 262 29.64 17.56 -21.27
N GLU A 263 28.71 16.62 -21.47
CA GLU A 263 27.28 16.84 -21.21
C GLU A 263 26.97 16.81 -19.71
N ALA A 264 27.62 15.91 -18.95
CA ALA A 264 27.50 15.87 -17.48
C ALA A 264 28.02 17.17 -16.84
N ARG A 265 29.16 17.71 -17.33
CA ARG A 265 29.68 19.02 -16.90
C ARG A 265 28.73 20.15 -17.26
N ARG A 266 28.17 20.16 -18.47
CA ARG A 266 27.22 21.20 -18.93
C ARG A 266 25.95 21.24 -18.07
N ARG A 267 25.44 20.07 -17.67
CA ARG A 267 24.22 19.96 -16.85
C ARG A 267 24.47 20.08 -15.34
N GLY A 268 25.73 20.08 -14.90
CA GLY A 268 26.08 20.06 -13.47
C GLY A 268 25.57 18.81 -12.76
N SER A 269 25.42 17.69 -13.49
CA SER A 269 24.85 16.45 -12.98
C SER A 269 25.90 15.35 -12.87
N GLN A 270 25.55 14.26 -12.19
CA GLN A 270 26.36 13.03 -12.22
C GLN A 270 26.42 12.47 -13.65
N LYS A 271 27.40 11.59 -13.91
CA LYS A 271 27.51 10.91 -15.21
C LYS A 271 26.29 10.03 -15.49
N THR A 272 25.64 9.49 -14.47
CA THR A 272 24.39 8.73 -14.62
C THR A 272 23.23 9.57 -14.14
N VAL A 273 22.22 9.74 -14.99
CA VAL A 273 20.99 10.49 -14.70
C VAL A 273 19.76 9.67 -15.08
N LEU A 274 18.63 9.93 -14.44
CA LEU A 274 17.36 9.35 -14.83
C LEU A 274 16.73 10.21 -15.94
N GLU A 275 16.32 9.56 -17.03
CA GLU A 275 15.59 10.18 -18.13
C GLU A 275 14.39 9.30 -18.52
N ARG A 276 13.40 9.91 -19.18
CA ARG A 276 12.30 9.14 -19.76
C ARG A 276 12.80 8.26 -20.91
N LYS A 277 12.21 7.06 -21.05
CA LYS A 277 12.50 6.11 -22.14
C LYS A 277 11.85 6.53 -23.45
N ALA A 278 10.61 7.02 -23.37
CA ALA A 278 9.77 7.34 -24.51
C ALA A 278 8.80 8.48 -24.19
N LEU A 279 7.97 8.84 -25.17
CA LEU A 279 6.83 9.73 -24.93
C LEU A 279 5.86 9.07 -23.94
N PRO A 280 5.19 9.85 -23.07
CA PRO A 280 4.18 9.31 -22.17
C PRO A 280 3.00 8.71 -22.93
N THR A 281 2.49 7.57 -22.45
CA THR A 281 1.23 6.98 -22.93
C THR A 281 0.07 7.94 -22.72
N PHE A 282 0.07 8.66 -21.59
CA PHE A 282 -0.88 9.72 -21.29
C PHE A 282 -0.20 11.09 -21.38
N GLU A 283 -0.72 11.95 -22.25
CA GLU A 283 -0.15 13.27 -22.49
C GLU A 283 -0.55 14.28 -21.40
N ILE A 284 -1.74 14.09 -20.82
CA ILE A 284 -2.30 14.93 -19.76
C ILE A 284 -2.51 14.06 -18.51
N ALA A 285 -2.17 14.60 -17.34
CA ALA A 285 -2.51 13.99 -16.05
C ALA A 285 -3.34 14.96 -15.20
N VAL A 286 -4.34 14.41 -14.50
CA VAL A 286 -5.25 15.14 -13.62
C VAL A 286 -5.22 14.47 -12.24
N GLU A 287 -4.65 15.16 -11.26
CA GLU A 287 -4.60 14.73 -9.87
C GLU A 287 -5.81 15.28 -9.11
N MET A 288 -6.72 14.41 -8.70
CA MET A 288 -7.88 14.74 -7.90
C MET A 288 -7.49 14.74 -6.41
N HIS A 289 -7.18 15.91 -5.87
CA HIS A 289 -6.92 16.07 -4.45
C HIS A 289 -8.21 16.00 -3.63
N GLU A 290 -9.25 16.67 -4.14
CA GLU A 290 -10.60 16.74 -3.60
C GLU A 290 -11.62 16.76 -4.74
N ARG A 291 -12.92 16.54 -4.43
CA ARG A 291 -13.99 16.53 -5.45
C ARG A 291 -14.05 17.83 -6.26
N GLN A 292 -13.78 18.97 -5.63
CA GLN A 292 -13.89 20.30 -6.23
C GLN A 292 -12.53 20.96 -6.51
N ARG A 293 -11.40 20.26 -6.29
CA ARG A 293 -10.05 20.81 -6.46
C ARG A 293 -9.13 19.81 -7.13
N TRP A 294 -8.77 20.08 -8.38
CA TRP A 294 -7.95 19.21 -9.21
C TRP A 294 -6.67 19.92 -9.64
N VAL A 295 -5.58 19.17 -9.74
CA VAL A 295 -4.30 19.64 -10.26
C VAL A 295 -4.12 19.05 -11.65
N VAL A 296 -3.84 19.90 -12.64
CA VAL A 296 -3.75 19.53 -14.04
C VAL A 296 -2.32 19.73 -14.53
N HIS A 297 -1.78 18.64 -15.07
CA HIS A 297 -0.53 18.59 -15.81
C HIS A 297 -0.87 18.53 -17.30
N GLU A 298 -0.87 19.68 -17.97
CA GLU A 298 -1.19 19.79 -19.40
C GLU A 298 -0.16 19.07 -20.30
N SER A 299 1.05 18.89 -19.79
CA SER A 299 2.13 18.12 -20.40
C SER A 299 2.78 17.24 -19.34
N VAL A 300 2.44 15.95 -19.38
CA VAL A 300 3.07 14.91 -18.55
C VAL A 300 4.57 14.84 -18.85
N ALA A 301 4.95 14.95 -20.12
CA ALA A 301 6.35 14.90 -20.55
C ALA A 301 7.19 15.99 -19.84
N ASP A 302 6.74 17.24 -19.90
CA ASP A 302 7.47 18.36 -19.28
C ASP A 302 7.47 18.25 -17.76
N THR A 303 6.35 17.84 -17.16
CA THR A 303 6.24 17.65 -15.71
C THR A 303 7.25 16.60 -15.22
N VAL A 304 7.27 15.43 -15.86
CA VAL A 304 8.17 14.34 -15.49
C VAL A 304 9.63 14.76 -15.71
N ASP A 305 9.95 15.42 -16.82
CA ASP A 305 11.31 15.89 -17.09
C ASP A 305 11.79 16.93 -16.07
N MET A 306 10.90 17.81 -15.58
CA MET A 306 11.21 18.74 -14.48
C MET A 306 11.48 17.99 -13.17
N LEU A 307 10.63 17.02 -12.82
CA LEU A 307 10.75 16.23 -11.59
C LEU A 307 12.03 15.39 -11.58
N LEU A 308 12.39 14.73 -12.69
CA LEU A 308 13.63 13.96 -12.82
C LEU A 308 14.88 14.84 -12.69
N ARG A 309 14.77 16.13 -13.05
CA ARG A 309 15.84 17.14 -12.87
C ARG A 309 15.84 17.77 -11.47
N GLY A 310 15.03 17.29 -10.54
CA GLY A 310 14.90 17.84 -9.19
C GLY A 310 14.26 19.23 -9.13
N ARG A 311 13.52 19.63 -10.18
CA ARG A 311 12.80 20.92 -10.23
C ARG A 311 11.33 20.69 -9.87
N GLN A 312 10.75 21.68 -9.20
CA GLN A 312 9.32 21.67 -8.87
C GLN A 312 8.49 22.17 -10.07
N PRO A 313 7.58 21.34 -10.63
CA PRO A 313 6.67 21.78 -11.68
C PRO A 313 5.65 22.80 -11.12
N SER A 314 5.05 23.60 -12.00
CA SER A 314 4.00 24.58 -11.65
C SER A 314 2.67 24.21 -12.33
N PRO A 315 2.04 23.09 -11.95
CA PRO A 315 0.81 22.64 -12.58
C PRO A 315 -0.36 23.60 -12.31
N GLN A 316 -1.37 23.52 -13.17
CA GLN A 316 -2.58 24.31 -13.05
C GLN A 316 -3.46 23.72 -11.95
N THR A 317 -3.82 24.51 -10.95
CA THR A 317 -4.88 24.14 -10.00
C THR A 317 -6.21 24.66 -10.51
N ARG A 318 -7.19 23.78 -10.64
CA ARG A 318 -8.56 24.12 -11.02
C ARG A 318 -9.46 23.88 -9.82
N THR A 319 -10.38 24.81 -9.55
CA THR A 319 -11.39 24.69 -8.50
C THR A 319 -12.77 25.06 -9.02
N VAL A 320 -13.82 24.38 -8.53
CA VAL A 320 -15.21 24.76 -8.82
C VAL A 320 -15.77 25.51 -7.63
N ASP A 321 -16.40 26.67 -7.84
CA ASP A 321 -17.14 27.37 -6.80
C ASP A 321 -18.56 26.79 -6.62
N GLU A 322 -19.29 27.25 -5.59
CA GLU A 322 -20.66 26.79 -5.30
C GLU A 322 -21.65 27.08 -6.44
N ASN A 323 -21.33 28.02 -7.33
CA ASN A 323 -22.12 28.37 -8.51
C ASN A 323 -21.76 27.52 -9.75
N GLY A 324 -20.82 26.58 -9.62
CA GLY A 324 -20.37 25.74 -10.73
C GLY A 324 -19.36 26.41 -11.66
N LYS A 325 -18.84 27.59 -11.31
CA LYS A 325 -17.84 28.30 -12.12
C LYS A 325 -16.45 27.77 -11.80
N VAL A 326 -15.70 27.46 -12.86
CA VAL A 326 -14.33 26.96 -12.75
C VAL A 326 -13.37 28.14 -12.62
N ALA A 327 -12.59 28.15 -11.54
CA ALA A 327 -11.45 29.03 -11.33
C ALA A 327 -10.15 28.29 -11.64
N ILE A 328 -9.24 28.97 -12.34
CA ILE A 328 -7.95 28.45 -12.78
C ILE A 328 -6.86 29.28 -12.12
N ALA A 329 -5.96 28.62 -11.37
CA ALA A 329 -4.78 29.24 -10.78
C ALA A 329 -3.50 28.49 -11.20
N ARG A 330 -2.41 29.22 -11.43
CA ARG A 330 -1.06 28.65 -11.56
C ARG A 330 -0.19 29.23 -10.47
N HIS A 331 0.41 28.37 -9.65
CA HIS A 331 1.36 28.81 -8.63
C HIS A 331 2.71 29.02 -9.30
N LEU A 332 3.10 30.28 -9.53
CA LEU A 332 4.45 30.60 -10.01
C LEU A 332 5.42 30.41 -8.84
N THR A 333 6.28 29.40 -8.91
CA THR A 333 7.42 29.26 -8.00
C THR A 333 8.43 30.36 -8.33
N ALA A 334 8.63 31.31 -7.42
CA ALA A 334 9.70 32.29 -7.52
C ALA A 334 11.04 31.56 -7.52
N VAL A 335 11.70 31.51 -8.68
CA VAL A 335 13.07 31.02 -8.79
C VAL A 335 13.94 32.05 -8.07
N ASN A 336 14.52 31.68 -6.92
CA ASN A 336 15.61 32.43 -6.30
C ASN A 336 16.86 32.30 -7.19
N GLY A 337 16.87 33.05 -8.28
CA GLY A 337 18.02 33.31 -9.13
C GLY A 337 18.50 34.72 -8.87
N GLY A 338 19.51 34.87 -8.01
CA GLY A 338 20.23 36.12 -7.91
C GLY A 338 20.99 36.39 -9.21
N ASN A 339 20.48 37.29 -10.05
CA ASN A 339 21.31 38.32 -10.65
C ASN A 339 20.44 39.49 -11.15
N ALA A 340 20.81 40.70 -10.72
CA ALA A 340 20.13 41.95 -11.00
C ALA A 340 20.32 42.38 -12.46
N GLY A 341 19.27 42.95 -13.06
CA GLY A 341 19.31 43.55 -14.39
C GLY A 341 17.99 44.18 -14.82
N SER A 342 17.59 45.26 -14.13
CA SER A 342 16.86 46.45 -14.65
C SER A 342 15.77 46.27 -15.73
N GLY A 343 14.51 46.57 -15.37
CA GLY A 343 13.57 47.23 -16.31
C GLY A 343 12.06 46.99 -16.16
N SER A 344 11.37 47.93 -15.49
CA SER A 344 9.99 48.40 -15.74
C SER A 344 8.75 47.51 -15.48
N MET A 345 8.28 47.55 -14.22
CA MET A 345 6.95 48.02 -13.76
C MET A 345 5.71 47.83 -14.67
N VAL A 346 4.73 47.03 -14.22
CA VAL A 346 3.29 47.41 -14.23
C VAL A 346 2.61 46.92 -12.95
N SER A 347 1.93 47.88 -12.32
CA SER A 347 1.18 47.85 -11.06
C SER A 347 -0.09 46.99 -11.12
N MET A 348 -0.47 46.33 -10.01
CA MET A 348 -1.81 46.41 -9.42
C MET A 348 -1.77 46.03 -7.93
N THR A 349 -2.65 46.67 -7.18
CA THR A 349 -2.60 47.04 -5.76
C THR A 349 -3.31 46.07 -4.81
N ASN A 350 -2.69 45.87 -3.61
CA ASN A 350 -3.14 45.56 -2.22
C ASN A 350 -4.57 45.01 -1.99
N VAL A 351 -4.81 44.06 -1.05
CA VAL A 351 -4.74 44.24 0.43
C VAL A 351 -4.40 42.92 1.20
N GLU A 352 -3.34 43.04 2.00
CA GLU A 352 -3.00 42.53 3.36
C GLU A 352 -3.16 41.07 3.83
N GLU A 353 -2.02 40.48 4.20
CA GLU A 353 -1.92 39.48 5.29
C GLU A 353 -0.69 39.82 6.18
N ALA A 354 -0.90 39.82 7.50
CA ALA A 354 0.08 40.26 8.50
C ALA A 354 1.06 39.13 8.89
N PHE A 355 2.37 39.41 8.79
CA PHE A 355 3.43 38.55 9.32
C PHE A 355 4.23 39.27 10.42
N ALA A 356 4.38 38.59 11.56
CA ALA A 356 5.28 38.96 12.65
C ALA A 356 6.73 38.51 12.36
N PRO A 357 7.76 39.20 12.87
CA PRO A 357 9.16 39.00 12.48
C PRO A 357 9.87 37.87 13.26
N PRO A 358 10.90 37.21 12.69
CA PRO A 358 11.75 36.30 13.44
C PRO A 358 12.84 37.06 14.21
N ARG A 359 13.19 36.58 15.40
CA ARG A 359 14.39 37.01 16.14
C ARG A 359 15.50 35.93 16.09
N PRO A 360 16.78 36.33 16.11
CA PRO A 360 17.92 35.47 15.80
C PRO A 360 18.64 34.96 17.07
N SER A 361 19.48 33.93 16.92
CA SER A 361 20.60 33.71 17.86
C SER A 361 21.75 32.89 17.26
N ASN A 362 22.86 33.60 17.05
CA ASN A 362 24.29 33.27 17.18
C ASN A 362 24.76 31.80 17.15
N GLY A 363 25.72 31.56 16.26
CA GLY A 363 26.49 30.34 16.19
C GLY A 363 27.67 30.24 17.15
N TRP A 364 28.28 29.06 17.16
CA TRP A 364 29.69 28.85 17.44
C TRP A 364 30.17 27.62 16.64
N ARG A 365 31.25 27.80 15.87
CA ARG A 365 32.14 26.78 15.27
C ARG A 365 31.86 26.32 13.82
N THR A 366 32.04 27.26 12.90
CA THR A 366 32.85 27.08 11.69
C THR A 366 34.34 27.21 12.03
N SER A 367 35.08 26.10 12.03
CA SER A 367 36.54 26.07 11.77
C SER A 367 37.01 24.62 11.74
N GLY A 368 37.24 24.07 10.54
CA GLY A 368 37.90 22.79 10.36
C GLY A 368 39.34 22.85 10.89
N LYS A 369 39.61 22.07 11.93
CA LYS A 369 40.92 21.52 12.35
C LYS A 369 40.71 20.63 13.59
N MET A 370 41.13 19.37 13.50
CA MET A 370 41.19 18.44 14.65
C MET A 370 42.54 18.58 15.37
N VAL A 371 42.53 18.44 16.70
CA VAL A 371 43.73 18.23 17.53
C VAL A 371 43.42 17.14 18.57
N PRO A 372 44.37 16.21 18.86
CA PRO A 372 44.09 14.92 19.47
C PRO A 372 44.28 14.92 20.99
N LEU A 373 43.77 13.89 21.66
CA LEU A 373 44.18 13.50 23.01
C LEU A 373 44.79 12.10 22.97
N GLN A 374 45.96 11.98 23.57
CA GLN A 374 46.82 10.81 23.67
C GLN A 374 47.37 10.74 25.12
N PRO A 375 48.08 9.67 25.54
CA PRO A 375 47.51 8.55 26.29
C PRO A 375 48.22 8.29 27.63
N VAL A 376 47.72 7.34 28.42
CA VAL A 376 48.46 6.66 29.51
C VAL A 376 48.17 5.17 29.30
N GLY A 377 49.09 4.28 28.89
CA GLY A 377 50.47 4.05 29.31
C GLY A 377 50.46 3.03 30.46
N ALA A 378 51.07 1.84 30.43
CA ALA A 378 52.11 1.33 29.55
C ALA A 378 52.41 -0.16 29.86
N ARG A 379 52.97 -0.86 28.85
CA ARG A 379 54.20 -1.73 28.92
C ARG A 379 54.03 -3.23 29.27
N LEU A 380 54.64 -4.24 28.60
CA LEU A 380 55.83 -4.34 27.72
C LEU A 380 55.81 -5.58 26.77
N ASN A 381 56.45 -5.38 25.59
CA ASN A 381 57.34 -6.25 24.79
C ASN A 381 56.92 -7.63 24.24
N GLY A 382 56.97 -7.73 22.89
CA GLY A 382 57.96 -8.61 22.23
C GLY A 382 57.47 -9.61 21.17
N HIS A 383 57.59 -9.21 19.89
CA HIS A 383 57.90 -10.01 18.68
C HIS A 383 56.97 -11.14 18.18
N GLY A 384 56.50 -10.98 16.93
CA GLY A 384 56.50 -12.06 15.92
C GLY A 384 55.15 -12.62 15.46
N ASN A 385 54.88 -12.46 14.16
CA ASN A 385 54.11 -13.31 13.23
C ASN A 385 52.95 -14.21 13.74
N GLY A 386 51.84 -14.15 13.00
CA GLY A 386 51.00 -15.33 12.71
C GLY A 386 49.60 -15.33 13.34
N THR A 387 48.60 -15.35 12.45
CA THR A 387 47.38 -16.20 12.49
C THR A 387 46.69 -16.53 13.83
N SER A 388 45.37 -16.28 13.83
CA SER A 388 44.29 -17.05 14.48
C SER A 388 44.39 -17.33 16.00
N GLY A 389 43.47 -16.76 16.78
CA GLY A 389 43.34 -17.13 18.20
C GLY A 389 42.10 -16.65 18.94
N ARG A 390 41.02 -16.26 18.24
CA ARG A 390 39.76 -15.87 18.90
C ARG A 390 38.53 -16.68 18.46
N SER A 391 38.72 -17.70 17.62
CA SER A 391 37.64 -18.55 17.12
C SER A 391 37.61 -19.95 17.74
N GLU A 392 38.61 -20.33 18.53
CA GLU A 392 38.78 -21.73 18.97
C GLU A 392 38.13 -21.99 20.33
N PHE A 393 38.15 -21.02 21.25
CA PHE A 393 37.45 -21.15 22.54
C PHE A 393 35.92 -21.07 22.39
N ASP A 394 35.42 -20.24 21.49
CA ASP A 394 33.97 -20.17 21.18
C ASP A 394 33.49 -21.39 20.37
N ARG A 395 34.34 -21.97 19.50
CA ARG A 395 34.03 -23.26 18.85
C ARG A 395 34.00 -24.42 19.83
N LEU A 396 34.99 -24.54 20.72
CA LEU A 396 35.04 -25.63 21.70
C LEU A 396 33.89 -25.57 22.72
N LEU A 397 33.32 -24.39 22.96
CA LEU A 397 32.14 -24.24 23.80
C LEU A 397 30.84 -24.65 23.09
N ASP A 398 30.73 -24.42 21.78
CA ASP A 398 29.59 -24.85 20.98
C ASP A 398 29.69 -26.34 20.57
N GLU A 399 30.91 -26.88 20.39
CA GLU A 399 31.16 -28.30 20.07
C GLU A 399 30.96 -29.24 21.28
N SER A 400 30.99 -28.74 22.53
CA SER A 400 30.77 -29.56 23.73
C SER A 400 29.29 -29.76 24.11
N TRP A 401 28.33 -29.22 23.35
CA TRP A 401 26.90 -29.29 23.67
C TRP A 401 26.02 -29.80 22.51
N GLY A 402 26.64 -30.37 21.46
CA GLY A 402 25.95 -30.97 20.33
C GLY A 402 26.30 -32.45 20.16
N LEU A 403 25.25 -33.28 20.12
CA LEU A 403 25.18 -34.71 19.78
C LEU A 403 25.40 -35.68 20.95
N ASP A 404 24.32 -36.25 21.49
CA ASP A 404 23.86 -37.52 20.91
C ASP A 404 22.41 -37.82 21.24
N ASP A 405 21.80 -38.40 20.22
CA ASP A 405 20.57 -39.13 20.16
C ASP A 405 20.50 -40.16 21.31
N PHE A 406 19.52 -39.99 22.19
CA PHE A 406 19.08 -41.05 23.11
C PHE A 406 17.56 -41.15 23.00
N GLU A 407 17.12 -41.75 21.89
CA GLU A 407 15.90 -42.54 21.90
C GLU A 407 16.09 -43.68 22.91
N LEU A 408 15.21 -43.76 23.91
CA LEU A 408 14.50 -44.99 24.29
C LEU A 408 13.35 -44.65 25.27
N GLU A 409 12.16 -45.07 24.83
CA GLU A 409 10.97 -45.47 25.58
C GLU A 409 10.02 -44.40 26.17
N LEU A 410 8.99 -44.13 25.35
CA LEU A 410 7.55 -44.18 25.68
C LEU A 410 7.10 -43.64 27.05
N ASN A 411 6.46 -42.46 27.02
CA ASN A 411 5.11 -42.31 27.58
C ASN A 411 4.35 -41.15 26.89
N PRO A 412 3.07 -41.34 26.52
CA PRO A 412 2.30 -40.39 25.73
C PRO A 412 1.86 -39.20 26.60
N ARG A 413 1.77 -38.02 25.98
CA ARG A 413 1.06 -36.80 26.41
C ARG A 413 0.38 -36.84 27.80
N GLN A 414 0.81 -35.99 28.73
CA GLN A 414 -0.04 -35.30 29.72
C GLN A 414 0.80 -34.19 30.38
N ALA A 415 0.49 -32.93 30.07
CA ALA A 415 -0.39 -32.05 30.84
C ALA A 415 0.23 -31.65 32.18
N GLY A 416 0.23 -30.35 32.46
CA GLY A 416 0.56 -29.84 33.79
C GLY A 416 -0.31 -30.52 34.86
N PRO A 417 -0.01 -30.31 36.15
CA PRO A 417 -0.62 -31.02 37.28
C PRO A 417 -2.15 -30.94 37.38
N ASN A 418 -2.82 -30.20 36.49
CA ASN A 418 -4.27 -30.01 36.42
C ASN A 418 -4.95 -30.44 35.10
N GLY A 419 -4.26 -31.08 34.15
CA GLY A 419 -4.96 -31.83 33.09
C GLY A 419 -5.81 -31.04 32.08
N GLU A 420 -5.66 -29.72 31.93
CA GLU A 420 -6.32 -28.96 30.84
C GLU A 420 -5.34 -28.61 29.70
N ASP A 421 -5.85 -28.78 28.48
CA ASP A 421 -5.25 -28.33 27.22
C ASP A 421 -4.91 -26.83 27.26
N LEU A 422 -3.93 -26.44 26.44
CA LEU A 422 -3.64 -25.08 25.95
C LEU A 422 -4.48 -23.92 26.54
N PRO A 423 -3.85 -22.83 27.03
CA PRO A 423 -2.51 -22.37 26.63
C PRO A 423 -1.40 -22.59 27.68
N LEU A 424 -0.16 -22.79 27.21
CA LEU A 424 1.06 -22.86 28.04
C LEU A 424 1.35 -21.50 28.69
N HIS A 425 1.51 -21.45 30.01
CA HIS A 425 1.74 -20.20 30.73
C HIS A 425 3.22 -19.82 30.77
N VAL A 426 3.60 -18.71 30.14
CA VAL A 426 5.00 -18.28 30.01
C VAL A 426 5.24 -16.97 30.74
N TYR A 427 6.26 -16.94 31.61
CA TYR A 427 6.72 -15.74 32.29
C TYR A 427 7.87 -15.07 31.52
N PRO A 428 7.68 -13.85 30.97
CA PRO A 428 8.72 -13.13 30.26
C PRO A 428 9.62 -12.33 31.21
N TYR A 429 10.95 -12.48 31.07
CA TYR A 429 11.93 -11.76 31.87
C TYR A 429 12.93 -11.00 31.01
N GLY A 430 12.83 -9.67 31.02
CA GLY A 430 13.69 -8.78 30.23
C GLY A 430 13.38 -8.80 28.72
N VAL A 431 12.24 -9.35 28.31
CA VAL A 431 11.75 -9.36 26.93
C VAL A 431 10.51 -8.48 26.86
N SER A 432 10.33 -7.73 25.76
CA SER A 432 9.16 -6.86 25.60
C SER A 432 7.88 -7.69 25.55
N ARG A 433 6.95 -7.38 26.46
CA ARG A 433 5.63 -8.04 26.52
C ARG A 433 4.81 -7.77 25.28
N SER A 434 4.82 -6.55 24.73
CA SER A 434 4.07 -6.21 23.52
C SER A 434 4.54 -7.00 22.30
N GLN A 435 5.86 -7.19 22.15
CA GLN A 435 6.43 -7.99 21.07
C GLN A 435 6.08 -9.47 21.23
N LEU A 436 6.07 -9.99 22.46
CA LEU A 436 5.63 -11.36 22.73
C LEU A 436 4.15 -11.58 22.42
N GLU A 437 3.28 -10.68 22.89
CA GLU A 437 1.83 -10.75 22.62
C GLU A 437 1.54 -10.69 21.11
N GLN A 438 2.27 -9.85 20.37
CA GLN A 438 2.18 -9.75 18.93
C GLN A 438 2.61 -11.05 18.23
N VAL A 439 3.76 -11.62 18.59
CA VAL A 439 4.24 -12.88 18.00
C VAL A 439 3.27 -14.03 18.29
N ILE A 440 2.77 -14.13 19.52
CA ILE A 440 1.79 -15.15 19.93
C ILE A 440 0.48 -15.00 19.14
N SER A 441 0.00 -13.76 18.99
CA SER A 441 -1.21 -13.42 18.24
C SER A 441 -1.11 -13.79 16.76
N VAL A 442 -0.02 -13.40 16.08
CA VAL A 442 0.09 -13.58 14.63
C VAL A 442 0.40 -15.03 14.26
N LEU A 443 1.22 -15.72 15.05
CA LEU A 443 1.51 -17.13 14.85
C LEU A 443 0.42 -18.05 15.40
N ASN A 444 -0.59 -17.49 16.09
CA ASN A 444 -1.67 -18.20 16.78
C ASN A 444 -1.12 -19.32 17.69
N LEU A 445 -0.05 -19.00 18.44
CA LEU A 445 0.58 -19.96 19.34
C LEU A 445 -0.26 -20.14 20.60
N PRO A 446 -0.40 -21.36 21.12
CA PRO A 446 -1.21 -21.60 22.28
C PRO A 446 -0.44 -21.32 23.58
N ILE A 447 -0.06 -20.05 23.76
CA ILE A 447 0.75 -19.54 24.87
C ILE A 447 0.02 -18.37 25.55
N ALA A 448 -0.04 -18.37 26.88
CA ALA A 448 -0.55 -17.27 27.69
C ALA A 448 0.57 -16.63 28.51
N LEU A 449 0.69 -15.30 28.46
CA LEU A 449 1.74 -14.59 29.21
C LEU A 449 1.30 -14.25 30.63
N THR A 450 2.06 -14.71 31.63
CA THR A 450 1.76 -14.46 33.05
C THR A 450 2.62 -13.34 33.63
N LYS A 451 2.06 -12.61 34.60
CA LYS A 451 2.76 -11.53 35.34
C LYS A 451 3.48 -12.04 36.58
N GLU A 452 3.10 -13.21 37.06
CA GLU A 452 3.57 -13.81 38.30
C GLU A 452 4.27 -15.12 37.99
N LEU A 453 5.45 -15.30 38.58
CA LEU A 453 6.28 -16.49 38.38
C LEU A 453 5.66 -17.74 39.01
N ASP A 454 4.74 -17.55 39.97
CA ASP A 454 4.02 -18.62 40.66
C ASP A 454 3.03 -19.35 39.74
N ASN A 455 2.53 -18.68 38.71
CA ASN A 455 1.53 -19.19 37.77
C ASN A 455 2.12 -19.55 36.40
N ALA A 456 3.45 -19.68 36.30
CA ALA A 456 4.13 -19.92 35.04
C ALA A 456 4.55 -21.39 34.91
N ASP A 457 4.32 -21.95 33.72
CA ASP A 457 4.80 -23.28 33.32
C ASP A 457 6.24 -23.22 32.80
N SER A 458 6.69 -22.05 32.30
CA SER A 458 8.03 -21.85 31.76
C SER A 458 8.47 -20.38 31.81
N ILE A 459 9.80 -20.14 31.83
CA ILE A 459 10.39 -18.80 31.85
C ILE A 459 11.12 -18.53 30.53
N LEU A 460 10.83 -17.40 29.89
CA LEU A 460 11.55 -16.91 28.70
C LEU A 460 12.36 -15.64 29.04
N ALA A 461 13.68 -15.68 28.88
CA ALA A 461 14.56 -14.59 29.31
C ALA A 461 15.67 -14.24 28.31
N LEU A 462 16.14 -12.98 28.31
CA LEU A 462 17.34 -12.61 27.55
C LEU A 462 18.61 -13.18 28.19
N ARG A 463 19.51 -13.71 27.36
CA ARG A 463 20.81 -14.26 27.78
C ARG A 463 21.66 -13.25 28.57
N SER A 464 21.60 -11.96 28.22
CA SER A 464 22.29 -10.87 28.93
C SER A 464 21.83 -10.74 30.39
N HIS A 465 20.53 -10.84 30.65
CA HIS A 465 19.96 -10.71 31.98
C HIS A 465 20.16 -11.96 32.83
N VAL A 466 20.12 -13.16 32.22
CA VAL A 466 20.39 -14.43 32.93
C VAL A 466 21.85 -14.56 33.37
N LYS A 467 22.80 -14.06 32.57
CA LYS A 467 24.23 -14.03 32.94
C LYS A 467 24.49 -13.12 34.14
N ASN A 468 23.82 -11.97 34.21
CA ASN A 468 24.07 -10.94 35.23
C ASN A 468 23.26 -11.14 36.53
N HIS A 469 22.17 -11.90 36.52
CA HIS A 469 21.30 -12.11 37.69
C HIS A 469 21.30 -13.56 38.18
N ALA A 470 22.18 -13.89 39.14
CA ALA A 470 22.25 -15.21 39.77
C ALA A 470 20.94 -15.64 40.47
N LYS A 471 20.16 -14.66 40.98
CA LYS A 471 18.88 -14.91 41.67
C LYS A 471 17.83 -15.58 40.78
N LEU A 472 17.73 -15.22 39.50
CA LEU A 472 16.75 -15.80 38.58
C LEU A 472 17.04 -17.28 38.31
N ARG A 473 18.33 -17.63 38.14
CA ARG A 473 18.77 -19.03 37.97
C ARG A 473 18.48 -19.86 39.22
N GLN A 474 18.73 -19.30 40.40
CA GLN A 474 18.44 -19.96 41.67
C GLN A 474 16.92 -20.16 41.87
N LEU A 475 16.11 -19.17 41.50
CA LEU A 475 14.65 -19.21 41.59
C LEU A 475 14.04 -20.26 40.64
N ALA A 476 14.46 -20.27 39.38
CA ALA A 476 14.06 -21.28 38.40
C ALA A 476 14.43 -22.69 38.86
N LYS A 477 15.65 -22.86 39.41
CA LYS A 477 16.13 -24.15 39.93
C LYS A 477 15.37 -24.61 41.18
N SER A 478 15.03 -23.70 42.09
CA SER A 478 14.25 -24.04 43.29
C SER A 478 12.80 -24.45 43.01
N ARG A 479 12.27 -24.04 41.85
CA ARG A 479 10.87 -24.27 41.48
C ARG A 479 10.69 -25.22 40.29
N HIS A 480 11.77 -25.82 39.82
CA HIS A 480 11.78 -26.77 38.69
C HIS A 480 11.15 -26.22 37.41
N LEU A 481 11.19 -24.89 37.19
CA LEU A 481 10.67 -24.27 35.98
C LEU A 481 11.72 -24.30 34.85
N PRO A 482 11.38 -24.77 33.64
CA PRO A 482 12.27 -24.71 32.49
C PRO A 482 12.59 -23.24 32.12
N LEU A 483 13.89 -22.96 31.90
CA LEU A 483 14.39 -21.62 31.57
C LEU A 483 14.88 -21.58 30.12
N HIS A 484 14.14 -20.90 29.25
CA HIS A 484 14.49 -20.70 27.85
C HIS A 484 15.18 -19.34 27.66
N MET A 485 16.34 -19.36 27.01
CA MET A 485 17.15 -18.15 26.81
C MET A 485 17.18 -17.73 25.34
N ILE A 486 16.92 -16.45 25.09
CA ILE A 486 17.04 -15.83 23.76
C ILE A 486 18.19 -14.80 23.72
N LYS A 487 18.80 -14.60 22.55
CA LYS A 487 20.00 -13.74 22.40
C LYS A 487 19.66 -12.24 22.44
N SER A 488 18.54 -11.85 21.84
CA SER A 488 18.04 -10.46 21.76
C SER A 488 16.51 -10.46 21.77
N SER A 489 15.90 -9.32 22.11
CA SER A 489 14.45 -9.12 22.08
C SER A 489 13.93 -8.77 20.67
N THR A 490 14.50 -9.37 19.64
CA THR A 490 14.06 -9.17 18.26
C THR A 490 13.02 -10.23 17.90
N ILE A 491 12.10 -9.90 17.00
CA ILE A 491 10.98 -10.78 16.63
C ILE A 491 11.45 -12.18 16.16
N PRO A 492 12.50 -12.32 15.32
CA PRO A 492 12.97 -13.65 14.90
C PRO A 492 13.51 -14.49 16.07
N GLN A 493 14.17 -13.86 17.04
CA GLN A 493 14.71 -14.53 18.22
C GLN A 493 13.61 -14.92 19.20
N ILE A 494 12.60 -14.07 19.36
CA ILE A 494 11.40 -14.36 20.16
C ILE A 494 10.63 -15.52 19.51
N THR A 495 10.38 -15.47 18.21
CA THR A 495 9.68 -16.53 17.46
C THR A 495 10.38 -17.87 17.57
N ARG A 496 11.69 -17.93 17.32
CA ARG A 496 12.49 -19.15 17.50
C ARG A 496 12.49 -19.64 18.94
N GLY A 497 12.54 -18.73 19.90
CA GLY A 497 12.44 -19.04 21.33
C GLY A 497 11.12 -19.71 21.69
N LEU A 498 9.99 -19.14 21.25
CA LEU A 498 8.65 -19.66 21.53
C LEU A 498 8.35 -20.97 20.79
N ARG A 499 8.77 -21.13 19.53
CA ARG A 499 8.60 -22.41 18.80
C ARG A 499 9.40 -23.54 19.45
N ARG A 500 10.64 -23.26 19.86
CA ARG A 500 11.48 -24.22 20.61
C ARG A 500 10.86 -24.61 21.95
N MET A 501 10.12 -23.72 22.61
CA MET A 501 9.39 -24.02 23.84
C MET A 501 8.21 -24.98 23.61
N LEU A 502 7.59 -24.91 22.43
CA LEU A 502 6.43 -25.73 22.06
C LEU A 502 6.82 -27.05 21.36
N ASN A 503 8.12 -27.39 21.29
CA ASN A 503 8.64 -28.52 20.51
C ASN A 503 8.12 -28.54 19.06
N MET A 504 7.97 -27.37 18.45
CA MET A 504 7.66 -27.24 17.03
C MET A 504 9.00 -27.24 16.29
N ASP A 505 9.21 -28.21 15.40
CA ASP A 505 10.45 -28.34 14.63
C ASP A 505 10.78 -27.06 13.83
N ASP A 506 12.08 -26.74 13.72
CA ASP A 506 12.59 -25.57 13.01
C ASP A 506 12.25 -25.67 11.50
N PRO A 507 11.86 -24.58 10.83
CA PRO A 507 11.18 -24.66 9.54
C PRO A 507 12.10 -25.10 8.40
N GLU A 508 11.62 -26.08 7.63
CA GLU A 508 11.79 -26.02 6.17
C GLU A 508 11.04 -24.76 5.69
N PHE A 509 11.80 -23.80 5.13
CA PHE A 509 11.40 -22.56 4.45
C PHE A 509 9.94 -22.07 4.54
N GLY A 510 9.76 -20.82 4.96
CA GLY A 510 8.63 -19.99 4.50
C GLY A 510 7.37 -19.98 5.36
N ASP A 511 7.48 -19.71 6.66
CA ASP A 511 6.27 -19.33 7.41
C ASP A 511 5.96 -17.84 7.12
N GLU A 512 5.11 -17.57 6.11
CA GLU A 512 4.67 -16.22 5.70
C GLU A 512 4.25 -15.35 6.90
N ARG A 513 3.75 -15.98 7.96
CA ARG A 513 3.32 -15.32 9.20
C ARG A 513 4.48 -14.72 9.99
N GLU A 514 5.67 -15.31 9.94
CA GLU A 514 6.88 -14.75 10.57
C GLU A 514 7.41 -13.55 9.78
N LEU A 515 7.35 -13.61 8.45
CA LEU A 515 7.68 -12.49 7.56
C LEU A 515 6.70 -11.32 7.77
N GLN A 516 5.40 -11.62 7.93
CA GLN A 516 4.38 -10.62 8.23
C GLN A 516 4.68 -9.87 9.53
N LEU A 517 5.15 -10.57 10.56
CA LEU A 517 5.56 -9.93 11.83
C LEU A 517 6.76 -8.98 11.67
N MET A 518 7.68 -9.26 10.75
CA MET A 518 8.83 -8.38 10.48
C MET A 518 8.43 -7.11 9.72
N LEU A 519 7.40 -7.18 8.87
CA LEU A 519 6.94 -6.06 8.04
C LEU A 519 6.05 -5.04 8.78
N HIS A 520 5.45 -5.40 9.93
CA HIS A 520 4.42 -4.55 10.56
C HIS A 520 4.91 -3.60 11.68
N ASN A 521 6.22 -3.59 11.99
CA ASN A 521 6.75 -2.88 13.16
C ASN A 521 7.67 -1.68 12.84
N GLY A 522 7.72 -1.24 11.58
CA GLY A 522 8.53 -0.12 11.14
C GLY A 522 7.73 1.14 10.82
N THR A 523 8.42 2.28 10.74
CA THR A 523 7.96 3.42 9.94
C THR A 523 7.78 3.02 8.47
N ASP A 524 6.95 3.73 7.69
CA ASP A 524 6.70 3.40 6.28
C ASP A 524 8.00 3.16 5.49
N ASP A 525 9.07 3.93 5.76
CA ASP A 525 10.39 3.77 5.14
C ASP A 525 11.11 2.45 5.50
N GLU A 526 10.91 1.96 6.72
CA GLU A 526 11.46 0.70 7.22
C GLU A 526 10.71 -0.51 6.64
N VAL A 527 9.38 -0.40 6.50
CA VAL A 527 8.53 -1.42 5.88
C VAL A 527 8.86 -1.56 4.40
N ASP A 528 8.93 -0.44 3.69
CA ASP A 528 9.30 -0.40 2.27
C ASP A 528 10.68 -1.03 2.03
N ALA A 529 11.66 -0.71 2.90
CA ALA A 529 13.02 -1.22 2.78
C ALA A 529 13.13 -2.72 3.10
N LEU A 530 12.30 -3.25 4.00
CA LEU A 530 12.23 -4.68 4.30
C LEU A 530 11.52 -5.45 3.18
N GLU A 531 10.46 -4.89 2.62
CA GLU A 531 9.77 -5.48 1.47
C GLU A 531 10.66 -5.52 0.22
N GLU A 532 11.44 -4.46 -0.02
CA GLU A 532 12.47 -4.40 -1.05
C GLU A 532 13.49 -5.54 -0.90
N ALA A 533 14.01 -5.76 0.30
CA ALA A 533 14.97 -6.82 0.59
C ALA A 533 14.34 -8.23 0.41
N ARG A 534 13.07 -8.40 0.81
CA ARG A 534 12.31 -9.65 0.64
C ARG A 534 12.14 -10.01 -0.84
N LEU A 535 11.67 -9.07 -1.65
CA LEU A 535 11.46 -9.25 -3.08
C LEU A 535 12.78 -9.53 -3.80
N ALA A 536 13.86 -8.83 -3.43
CA ALA A 536 15.19 -9.09 -3.97
C ALA A 536 15.64 -10.55 -3.71
N VAL A 537 15.43 -11.05 -2.49
CA VAL A 537 15.77 -12.42 -2.14
C VAL A 537 14.91 -13.44 -2.89
N GLU A 538 13.58 -13.29 -2.83
CA GLU A 538 12.64 -14.28 -3.35
C GLU A 538 12.54 -14.33 -4.87
N GLN A 539 12.75 -13.19 -5.56
CA GLN A 539 12.58 -13.13 -7.02
C GLN A 539 13.89 -13.19 -7.80
N ILE A 540 15.01 -12.84 -7.16
CA ILE A 540 16.29 -12.68 -7.85
C ILE A 540 17.35 -13.57 -7.22
N VAL A 541 17.67 -13.39 -5.94
CA VAL A 541 18.83 -14.06 -5.33
C VAL A 541 18.63 -15.57 -5.27
N ILE A 542 17.48 -16.06 -4.82
CA ILE A 542 17.19 -17.50 -4.72
C ILE A 542 16.90 -18.13 -6.10
N PRO A 543 15.98 -17.59 -6.94
CA PRO A 543 15.61 -18.26 -8.18
C PRO A 543 16.64 -18.10 -9.29
N LYS A 544 17.32 -16.94 -9.37
CA LYS A 544 18.27 -16.62 -10.46
C LYS A 544 19.72 -16.80 -10.05
N GLY A 545 20.03 -16.99 -8.76
CA GLY A 545 21.38 -17.16 -8.26
C GLY A 545 22.28 -15.94 -8.48
N GLN A 546 21.72 -14.73 -8.52
CA GLN A 546 22.44 -13.50 -8.83
C GLN A 546 22.55 -12.59 -7.60
N PRO A 547 23.70 -11.93 -7.38
CA PRO A 547 23.82 -10.94 -6.31
C PRO A 547 23.02 -9.68 -6.65
N VAL A 548 22.38 -9.08 -5.63
CA VAL A 548 21.52 -7.90 -5.77
C VAL A 548 21.97 -6.79 -4.84
N GLU A 549 22.01 -5.57 -5.35
CA GLU A 549 22.20 -4.35 -4.55
C GLU A 549 20.86 -3.69 -4.29
N LEU A 550 20.56 -3.45 -3.02
CA LEU A 550 19.39 -2.69 -2.59
C LEU A 550 19.63 -1.18 -2.71
N LEU A 551 18.59 -0.38 -2.53
CA LEU A 551 18.69 1.08 -2.49
C LEU A 551 19.52 1.57 -1.28
N PRO A 552 20.14 2.76 -1.39
CA PRO A 552 20.80 3.39 -0.26
C PRO A 552 19.84 3.70 0.89
N ARG A 553 20.20 3.27 2.09
CA ARG A 553 19.37 3.40 3.29
C ARG A 553 20.21 3.75 4.52
N SER A 554 19.55 4.28 5.54
CA SER A 554 20.17 4.60 6.83
C SER A 554 20.80 3.35 7.47
N ALA A 555 21.75 3.55 8.40
CA ALA A 555 22.42 2.44 9.08
C ALA A 555 21.44 1.52 9.85
N GLN A 556 20.37 2.09 10.41
CA GLN A 556 19.32 1.35 11.13
C GLN A 556 18.54 0.44 10.18
N VAL A 557 18.08 0.95 9.04
CA VAL A 557 17.34 0.19 8.02
C VAL A 557 18.21 -0.92 7.42
N ARG A 558 19.47 -0.61 7.08
CA ARG A 558 20.39 -1.63 6.54
C ARG A 558 20.66 -2.78 7.50
N LYS A 559 20.65 -2.51 8.81
CA LYS A 559 20.76 -3.56 9.82
C LYS A 559 19.55 -4.50 9.79
N MET A 560 18.34 -3.95 9.66
CA MET A 560 17.12 -4.77 9.57
C MET A 560 17.06 -5.58 8.27
N GLN A 561 17.47 -4.99 7.15
CA GLN A 561 17.61 -5.70 5.88
C GLN A 561 18.62 -6.86 5.99
N HIS A 562 19.75 -6.64 6.69
CA HIS A 562 20.73 -7.69 6.95
C HIS A 562 20.14 -8.83 7.79
N GLU A 563 19.40 -8.52 8.87
CA GLU A 563 18.73 -9.50 9.71
C GLU A 563 17.69 -10.33 8.93
N LEU A 564 16.96 -9.71 7.99
CA LEU A 564 16.04 -10.43 7.10
C LEU A 564 16.80 -11.38 6.16
N VAL A 565 17.90 -10.93 5.56
CA VAL A 565 18.70 -11.74 4.64
C VAL A 565 19.33 -12.95 5.35
N GLU A 566 19.77 -12.77 6.60
CA GLU A 566 20.23 -13.88 7.44
C GLU A 566 19.13 -14.91 7.72
N HIS A 567 17.86 -14.49 7.80
CA HIS A 567 16.73 -15.42 7.97
C HIS A 567 16.61 -16.38 6.77
N TYR A 568 16.86 -15.89 5.55
CA TYR A 568 16.95 -16.72 4.34
C TYR A 568 18.29 -17.49 4.22
N ARG A 569 19.16 -17.42 5.24
CA ARG A 569 20.50 -18.03 5.27
C ARG A 569 21.44 -17.56 4.16
N LEU A 570 21.23 -16.34 3.66
CA LEU A 570 22.05 -15.72 2.61
C LEU A 570 23.09 -14.78 3.22
N LYS A 571 24.17 -14.50 2.48
CA LYS A 571 25.20 -13.54 2.89
C LYS A 571 24.86 -12.14 2.37
N SER A 572 25.14 -11.11 3.16
CA SER A 572 25.07 -9.72 2.68
C SER A 572 26.16 -8.83 3.25
N ASP A 573 26.57 -7.84 2.48
CA ASP A 573 27.60 -6.86 2.81
C ASP A 573 27.11 -5.44 2.52
N SER A 574 27.53 -4.48 3.35
CA SER A 574 27.22 -3.06 3.13
C SER A 574 28.29 -2.38 2.26
N PHE A 575 27.89 -1.83 1.10
CA PHE A 575 28.75 -1.15 0.13
C PHE A 575 28.44 0.36 0.02
N GLY A 576 29.48 1.17 -0.23
CA GLY A 576 29.40 2.62 -0.43
C GLY A 576 29.70 3.48 0.81
N GLU A 577 29.64 4.80 0.63
CA GLU A 577 29.84 5.82 1.68
C GLU A 577 28.52 6.52 2.03
N GLU A 578 28.37 7.01 3.26
CA GLU A 578 27.18 7.76 3.68
C GLU A 578 27.08 9.10 2.91
N PRO A 579 25.87 9.51 2.44
CA PRO A 579 24.55 8.93 2.69
C PRO A 579 24.13 7.81 1.70
N ASN A 580 24.94 7.50 0.69
CA ASN A 580 24.59 6.57 -0.40
C ASN A 580 24.97 5.11 -0.12
N ARG A 581 25.12 4.74 1.15
CA ARG A 581 25.53 3.41 1.57
C ARG A 581 24.34 2.44 1.50
N ARG A 582 24.55 1.27 0.91
CA ARG A 582 23.50 0.28 0.58
C ARG A 582 23.92 -1.15 0.91
N LEU A 583 22.97 -2.07 0.95
CA LEU A 583 23.21 -3.49 1.22
C LEU A 583 23.27 -4.28 -0.09
N ARG A 584 24.29 -5.13 -0.25
CA ARG A 584 24.39 -6.11 -1.35
C ARG A 584 24.19 -7.51 -0.79
N ILE A 585 23.28 -8.26 -1.40
CA ILE A 585 22.92 -9.63 -1.03
C ILE A 585 23.57 -10.58 -2.04
N TYR A 586 24.12 -11.69 -1.56
CA TYR A 586 24.75 -12.73 -2.37
C TYR A 586 23.94 -14.03 -2.33
N PRO A 587 23.94 -14.80 -3.44
CA PRO A 587 23.38 -16.16 -3.47
C PRO A 587 24.16 -17.08 -2.52
N ALA A 588 23.49 -18.14 -2.05
CA ALA A 588 24.00 -19.11 -1.08
C ALA A 588 25.22 -19.89 -1.59
#